data_AF-A0A2V9N3A6-F1
#
_entry.id   AF-A0A2V9N3A6-F1
#
_cell.length_a   1.000
_cell.length_b   1.000
_cell.length_c   1.000
_cell.angle_alpha   90.00
_cell.angle_beta   90.00
_cell.angle_gamma   90.00
#
_symmetry.space_group_name_H-M   'P 1'
#
loop_
_entity.id
_entity.type
_entity.pdbx_description
1 polymer ?
#
loop_
_entity_poly.entity_id
_entity_poly.type
_entity_poly.pdbx_seq_one_letter_code
_entity_poly.pdbx_strand_id
1 'polypeptide(L)'
;MPRRTPSIWNAAYNSSQFWDGRATTLEEQATGPMSSPNEMNSPAEVDLTRRLDTNPYYQGAFWSVFGENPTLKDVAKALAAFERTLVARNSRFDRYARGDKRALTEHEKNSLVVFVGKGRCARCHDGPNFTDNKFQNIGIGLQDDQGRSSTHRRRK
;
A
#
# COMPACT_ATOMS: atom_id res chain seq x y z
N MET A 1 16.79 6.87 -0.46
CA MET A 1 15.47 6.82 0.20
C MET A 1 15.63 6.53 1.69
N PRO A 2 15.05 7.33 2.60
CA PRO A 2 15.21 7.15 4.04
C PRO A 2 14.32 6.05 4.66
N ARG A 3 13.43 5.40 3.89
CA ARG A 3 12.48 4.39 4.40
C ARG A 3 12.48 3.13 3.54
N ARG A 4 12.12 2.00 4.14
CA ARG A 4 11.93 0.72 3.43
C ARG A 4 10.65 0.76 2.59
N THR A 5 10.69 0.16 1.40
CA THR A 5 9.53 0.03 0.51
C THR A 5 8.47 -0.91 1.10
N PRO A 6 7.22 -0.47 1.33
CA PRO A 6 6.12 -1.36 1.71
C PRO A 6 5.76 -2.34 0.58
N SER A 7 5.08 -3.43 0.92
CA SER A 7 4.51 -4.37 -0.08
C SER A 7 3.27 -3.77 -0.74
N ILE A 8 3.05 -4.09 -2.02
CA ILE A 8 1.80 -3.80 -2.75
C ILE A 8 0.72 -4.87 -2.55
N TRP A 9 1.10 -6.06 -2.06
CA TRP A 9 0.13 -7.12 -1.72
C TRP A 9 -0.78 -6.66 -0.58
N ASN A 10 -2.09 -6.81 -0.78
CA ASN A 10 -3.14 -6.36 0.14
C ASN A 10 -3.17 -4.85 0.42
N ALA A 11 -2.39 -4.03 -0.29
CA ALA A 11 -2.32 -2.58 -0.05
C ALA A 11 -3.67 -1.88 -0.28
N ALA A 12 -4.53 -2.48 -1.11
CA ALA A 12 -5.91 -2.04 -1.33
C ALA A 12 -6.81 -2.08 -0.08
N TYR A 13 -6.45 -2.85 0.95
CA TYR A 13 -7.17 -2.89 2.23
C TYR A 13 -6.63 -1.89 3.26
N ASN A 14 -5.59 -1.12 2.92
CA ASN A 14 -5.08 -0.09 3.81
C ASN A 14 -5.93 1.17 3.69
N SER A 15 -6.23 1.81 4.83
CA SER A 15 -6.96 3.10 4.85
C SER A 15 -6.10 4.28 4.40
N SER A 16 -4.78 4.11 4.36
CA SER A 16 -3.82 5.09 3.86
C SER A 16 -2.57 4.37 3.38
N GLN A 17 -1.81 5.02 2.51
CA GLN A 17 -0.62 4.47 1.88
C GLN A 17 0.65 5.18 2.37
N PHE A 18 1.79 4.51 2.20
CA PHE A 18 3.08 4.84 2.80
C PHE A 18 3.12 4.75 4.34
N TRP A 19 4.33 4.69 4.89
CA TRP A 19 4.57 4.59 6.35
C TRP A 19 4.03 5.76 7.17
N ASP A 20 3.92 6.95 6.58
CA ASP A 20 3.39 8.16 7.23
C ASP A 20 1.90 8.40 6.92
N GLY A 21 1.32 7.63 6.00
CA GLY A 21 -0.07 7.79 5.57
C GLY A 21 -0.32 9.08 4.79
N ARG A 22 0.68 9.62 4.10
CA ARG A 22 0.56 10.89 3.36
C ARG A 22 -0.34 10.80 2.11
N ALA A 23 -0.59 9.60 1.61
CA ALA A 23 -1.53 9.34 0.54
C ALA A 23 -2.72 8.56 1.10
N THR A 24 -3.94 8.95 0.72
CA THR A 24 -5.18 8.33 1.20
C THR A 24 -5.73 7.28 0.24
N THR A 25 -5.23 7.26 -0.99
CA THR A 25 -5.63 6.32 -2.04
C THR A 25 -4.41 5.71 -2.74
N LEU A 26 -4.61 4.60 -3.44
CA LEU A 26 -3.57 4.00 -4.30
C LEU A 26 -3.24 4.92 -5.50
N GLU A 27 -4.24 5.63 -6.02
CA GLU A 27 -4.06 6.61 -7.09
C GLU A 27 -3.12 7.75 -6.64
N GLU A 28 -3.34 8.32 -5.46
CA GLU A 28 -2.44 9.32 -4.87
C GLU A 28 -1.05 8.74 -4.62
N GLN A 29 -0.99 7.50 -4.11
CA GLN A 29 0.28 6.83 -3.83
C GLN A 29 1.09 6.62 -5.11
N ALA A 30 0.47 6.18 -6.21
CA ALA A 30 1.13 5.81 -7.44
C ALA A 30 1.85 6.99 -8.09
N THR A 31 1.31 8.20 -8.01
CA THR A 31 1.89 9.40 -8.65
C THR A 31 3.17 9.90 -7.97
N GLY A 32 3.30 9.72 -6.65
CA GLY A 32 4.47 10.16 -5.88
C GLY A 32 5.81 9.57 -6.38
N PRO A 33 5.96 8.24 -6.45
CA PRO A 33 7.18 7.56 -6.91
C PRO A 33 7.62 7.96 -8.31
N MET A 34 6.67 8.20 -9.22
CA MET A 34 6.97 8.57 -10.61
C MET A 34 7.77 9.87 -10.70
N SER A 35 7.37 10.87 -9.92
CA SER A 35 7.98 12.21 -9.90
C SER A 35 9.14 12.36 -8.92
N SER A 36 9.27 11.44 -7.95
CA SER A 36 10.25 11.53 -6.88
C SER A 36 11.69 11.40 -7.41
N PRO A 37 12.59 12.38 -7.18
CA PRO A 37 13.98 12.33 -7.65
C PRO A 37 14.79 11.18 -7.06
N ASN A 38 14.34 10.64 -5.92
CA ASN A 38 14.98 9.55 -5.21
C ASN A 38 14.39 8.17 -5.59
N GLU A 39 13.45 8.14 -6.54
CA GLU A 39 12.75 6.93 -7.00
C GLU A 39 12.84 6.83 -8.53
N MET A 40 11.75 7.13 -9.26
CA MET A 40 11.73 7.00 -10.72
C MET A 40 12.27 8.25 -11.43
N ASN A 41 12.35 9.39 -10.73
CA ASN A 41 12.92 10.65 -11.21
C ASN A 41 12.46 11.03 -12.62
N SER A 42 11.17 10.88 -12.92
CA SER A 42 10.62 11.27 -14.22
C SER A 42 10.29 12.77 -14.19
N PRO A 43 11.01 13.61 -14.98
CA PRO A 43 10.77 15.04 -15.01
C PRO A 43 9.47 15.32 -15.78
N ALA A 44 8.50 15.88 -15.07
CA ALA A 44 7.16 16.26 -15.53
C ALA A 44 6.24 15.08 -15.92
N GLU A 45 5.01 15.19 -15.41
CA GLU A 45 3.80 14.48 -15.86
C GLU A 45 3.73 14.29 -17.39
N VAL A 46 4.27 15.27 -18.13
CA VAL A 46 4.37 15.33 -19.59
C VAL A 46 5.25 14.23 -20.20
N ASP A 47 6.41 13.89 -19.62
CA ASP A 47 7.30 12.92 -20.28
C ASP A 47 6.74 11.49 -20.19
N LEU A 48 6.09 11.14 -19.08
CA LEU A 48 5.49 9.83 -18.90
C LEU A 48 4.26 9.64 -19.81
N THR A 49 3.33 10.60 -19.81
CA THR A 49 2.15 10.51 -20.67
C THR A 49 2.52 10.58 -22.14
N ARG A 50 3.50 11.42 -22.53
CA ARG A 50 4.04 11.46 -23.90
C ARG A 50 4.63 10.13 -24.33
N ARG A 51 5.40 9.44 -23.47
CA ARG A 51 5.95 8.11 -23.82
C ARG A 51 4.83 7.10 -24.09
N LEU A 52 3.77 7.10 -23.27
CA LEU A 52 2.60 6.24 -23.47
C LEU A 52 1.83 6.63 -24.73
N ASP A 53 1.66 7.92 -24.99
CA ASP A 53 0.98 8.46 -26.15
C ASP A 53 1.74 8.16 -27.45
N THR A 54 3.07 8.11 -27.44
CA THR A 54 3.84 7.72 -28.64
C THR A 54 3.79 6.22 -28.97
N ASN A 55 3.19 5.40 -28.11
CA ASN A 55 3.07 3.95 -28.34
C ASN A 55 1.64 3.58 -28.78
N PRO A 56 1.43 3.10 -30.02
CA PRO A 56 0.10 2.78 -30.55
C PRO A 56 -0.69 1.78 -29.70
N TYR A 57 0.00 0.83 -29.04
CA TYR A 57 -0.65 -0.12 -28.15
C TYR A 57 -1.26 0.59 -26.94
N TYR A 58 -0.50 1.47 -26.28
CA TYR A 58 -0.99 2.19 -25.12
C TYR A 58 -2.07 3.21 -25.49
N GLN A 59 -1.93 3.94 -26.61
CA GLN A 59 -3.02 4.80 -27.10
C GLN A 59 -4.32 4.00 -27.26
N GLY A 60 -4.29 2.88 -27.98
CA GLY A 60 -5.47 2.04 -28.17
C GLY A 60 -6.06 1.52 -26.86
N ALA A 61 -5.21 1.07 -25.93
CA ALA A 61 -5.63 0.59 -24.62
C ALA A 61 -6.30 1.69 -23.77
N PHE A 62 -5.71 2.90 -23.74
CA PHE A 62 -6.28 4.02 -22.99
C PHE A 62 -7.58 4.52 -23.61
N TRP A 63 -7.66 4.62 -24.94
CA TRP A 63 -8.93 4.94 -25.62
C TRP A 63 -10.02 3.90 -25.33
N SER A 64 -9.67 2.61 -25.30
CA SER A 64 -10.64 1.55 -25.01
C SER A 64 -11.21 1.59 -23.59
N VAL A 65 -10.45 2.11 -22.61
CA VAL A 65 -10.84 2.11 -21.19
C VAL A 65 -11.37 3.47 -20.74
N PHE A 66 -10.75 4.56 -21.20
CA PHE A 66 -10.99 5.92 -20.73
C PHE A 66 -11.55 6.85 -21.82
N GLY A 67 -11.45 6.49 -23.10
CA GLY A 67 -11.96 7.31 -24.21
C GLY A 67 -11.12 8.55 -24.51
N GLU A 68 -9.85 8.56 -24.10
CA GLU A 68 -8.90 9.65 -24.36
C GLU A 68 -7.46 9.13 -24.41
N ASN A 69 -6.53 9.99 -24.84
CA ASN A 69 -5.10 9.71 -24.76
C ASN A 69 -4.63 9.61 -23.29
N PRO A 70 -3.53 8.90 -23.00
CA PRO A 70 -3.08 8.68 -21.63
C PRO A 70 -2.86 9.99 -20.84
N THR A 71 -3.60 10.17 -19.75
CA THR A 71 -3.33 11.20 -18.73
C THR A 71 -2.67 10.58 -17.50
N LEU A 72 -1.95 11.35 -16.67
CA LEU A 72 -1.37 10.80 -15.44
C LEU A 72 -2.47 10.30 -14.49
N LYS A 73 -3.61 10.98 -14.46
CA LYS A 73 -4.78 10.55 -13.69
C LYS A 73 -5.23 9.15 -14.10
N ASP A 74 -5.27 8.86 -15.39
CA ASP A 74 -5.70 7.55 -15.88
C ASP A 74 -4.63 6.48 -15.71
N VAL A 75 -3.35 6.85 -15.82
CA VAL A 75 -2.24 5.96 -15.44
C VAL A 75 -2.36 5.58 -13.96
N ALA A 76 -2.59 6.55 -13.07
CA ALA A 76 -2.76 6.30 -11.64
C ALA A 76 -3.97 5.40 -11.36
N LYS A 77 -5.11 5.63 -12.03
CA LYS A 77 -6.29 4.74 -11.94
C LYS A 77 -5.98 3.32 -12.44
N ALA A 78 -5.29 3.18 -13.57
CA ALA A 78 -4.97 1.88 -14.15
C ALA A 78 -4.03 1.08 -13.24
N LEU A 79 -3.01 1.72 -12.67
CA LEU A 79 -2.12 1.11 -11.68
C LEU A 79 -2.89 0.72 -10.41
N ALA A 80 -3.66 1.65 -9.84
CA ALA A 80 -4.45 1.37 -8.65
C ALA A 80 -5.49 0.25 -8.88
N ALA A 81 -6.07 0.16 -10.07
CA ALA A 81 -6.96 -0.94 -10.45
C ALA A 81 -6.23 -2.28 -10.49
N PHE A 82 -5.02 -2.33 -11.07
CA PHE A 82 -4.17 -3.52 -11.05
C PHE A 82 -3.78 -3.91 -9.63
N GLU A 83 -3.31 -2.95 -8.81
CA GLU A 83 -2.89 -3.20 -7.43
C GLU A 83 -4.04 -3.74 -6.55
N ARG A 84 -5.29 -3.31 -6.81
CA ARG A 84 -6.48 -3.87 -6.14
C ARG A 84 -6.72 -5.35 -6.45
N THR A 85 -6.13 -5.88 -7.52
CA THR A 85 -6.19 -7.33 -7.81
C THR A 85 -5.14 -8.13 -7.03
N LEU A 86 -4.11 -7.46 -6.49
CA LEU A 86 -3.00 -8.10 -5.77
C LEU A 86 -3.39 -8.41 -4.33
N VAL A 87 -4.34 -9.33 -4.17
CA VAL A 87 -4.81 -9.79 -2.88
C VAL A 87 -4.24 -11.16 -2.58
N ALA A 88 -3.44 -11.25 -1.51
CA ALA A 88 -2.98 -12.51 -0.97
C ALA A 88 -4.14 -13.20 -0.25
N ARG A 89 -4.55 -14.36 -0.78
CA ARG A 89 -5.65 -15.16 -0.24
C ARG A 89 -5.15 -16.57 0.04
N ASN A 90 -5.83 -17.25 0.96
CA ASN A 90 -5.66 -18.67 1.22
C ASN A 90 -4.34 -19.04 1.91
N SER A 91 -3.82 -18.14 2.77
CA SER A 91 -2.75 -18.48 3.70
C SER A 91 -3.19 -19.63 4.64
N ARG A 92 -2.24 -20.28 5.32
CA ARG A 92 -2.54 -21.27 6.38
C ARG A 92 -3.43 -20.66 7.47
N PHE A 93 -3.17 -19.41 7.83
CA PHE A 93 -3.99 -18.67 8.78
C PHE A 93 -5.39 -18.41 8.25
N ASP A 94 -5.55 -18.04 6.97
CA ASP A 94 -6.88 -17.79 6.39
C ASP A 94 -7.73 -19.05 6.38
N ARG A 95 -7.13 -20.21 6.04
CA ARG A 95 -7.83 -21.50 6.10
C ARG A 95 -8.25 -21.83 7.52
N TYR A 96 -7.35 -21.61 8.49
CA TYR A 96 -7.65 -21.79 9.91
C TYR A 96 -8.78 -20.88 10.40
N ALA A 97 -8.77 -19.60 10.01
CA ALA A 97 -9.80 -18.63 10.33
C ALA A 97 -11.16 -19.01 9.71
N ARG A 98 -11.17 -19.65 8.53
CA ARG A 98 -12.38 -20.20 7.90
C ARG A 98 -12.85 -21.54 8.46
N GLY A 99 -12.17 -22.08 9.48
CA GLY A 99 -12.61 -23.27 10.21
C GLY A 99 -11.75 -24.52 10.03
N ASP A 100 -10.75 -24.52 9.13
CA ASP A 100 -9.82 -25.64 9.01
C ASP A 100 -8.82 -25.65 10.18
N LYS A 101 -9.22 -26.30 11.28
CA LYS A 101 -8.40 -26.39 12.50
C LYS A 101 -7.08 -27.14 12.30
N ARG A 102 -6.88 -27.82 11.17
CA ARG A 102 -5.64 -28.53 10.83
C ARG A 102 -4.69 -27.69 9.98
N ALA A 103 -5.12 -26.53 9.49
CA ALA A 103 -4.27 -25.66 8.67
C ALA A 103 -3.08 -25.06 9.43
N LEU A 104 -3.17 -24.93 10.76
CA LEU A 104 -2.07 -24.55 11.64
C LEU A 104 -1.56 -25.74 12.43
N THR A 105 -0.25 -25.79 12.63
CA THR A 105 0.43 -26.66 13.60
C THR A 105 0.11 -26.23 15.03
N GLU A 106 0.33 -27.12 16.00
CA GLU A 106 0.18 -26.78 17.43
C GLU A 106 1.08 -25.63 17.86
N HIS A 107 2.31 -25.56 17.31
CA HIS A 107 3.21 -24.44 17.57
C HIS A 107 2.62 -23.11 17.07
N GLU A 108 2.11 -23.06 15.84
CA GLU A 108 1.48 -21.85 15.29
C GLU A 108 0.23 -21.44 16.07
N LYS A 109 -0.58 -22.41 16.54
CA LYS A 109 -1.75 -22.14 17.40
C LYS A 109 -1.34 -21.55 18.74
N ASN A 110 -0.32 -22.11 19.39
CA ASN A 110 0.22 -21.59 20.64
C ASN A 110 0.76 -20.16 20.46
N SER A 111 1.46 -19.90 19.36
CA SER A 111 1.94 -18.55 19.00
C SER A 111 0.79 -17.58 18.75
N LEU A 112 -0.31 -18.03 18.12
CA LEU A 112 -1.52 -17.21 17.97
C LEU A 112 -2.13 -16.82 19.32
N VAL A 113 -2.17 -17.73 20.30
CA VAL A 113 -2.62 -17.42 21.67
C VAL A 113 -1.75 -16.34 22.32
N VAL A 114 -0.42 -16.40 22.11
CA VAL A 114 0.49 -15.33 22.59
C VAL A 114 0.19 -14.01 21.88
N PHE A 115 0.05 -14.04 20.56
CA PHE A 115 -0.19 -12.87 19.72
C PHE A 115 -1.44 -12.08 20.16
N VAL A 116 -2.56 -12.78 20.38
CA VAL A 116 -3.83 -12.15 20.80
C VAL A 116 -3.89 -11.87 22.31
N GLY A 117 -3.19 -12.66 23.12
CA GLY A 117 -3.22 -12.58 24.58
C GLY A 117 -2.06 -11.75 25.14
N LYS A 118 -1.12 -12.43 25.81
CA LYS A 118 -0.06 -11.77 26.58
C LYS A 118 0.89 -10.90 25.76
N GLY A 119 1.08 -11.20 24.47
CA GLY A 119 1.91 -10.41 23.55
C GLY A 119 1.25 -9.10 23.11
N ARG A 120 -0.09 -8.99 23.25
CA ARG A 120 -0.87 -7.78 22.93
C ARG A 120 -0.66 -7.26 21.49
N CYS A 121 -0.18 -8.09 20.58
CA CYS A 121 0.13 -7.72 19.19
C CYS A 121 -1.16 -7.33 18.44
N ALA A 122 -2.24 -8.05 18.70
CA ALA A 122 -3.57 -7.80 18.16
C ALA A 122 -4.22 -6.47 18.59
N ARG A 123 -3.55 -5.64 19.41
CA ARG A 123 -4.04 -4.29 19.72
C ARG A 123 -3.87 -3.30 18.58
N CYS A 124 -2.87 -3.55 17.72
CA CYS A 124 -2.58 -2.73 16.54
C CYS A 124 -2.55 -3.57 15.26
N HIS A 125 -2.32 -4.88 15.38
CA HIS A 125 -2.25 -5.82 14.24
C HIS A 125 -3.44 -6.78 14.27
N ASP A 126 -4.60 -6.32 13.82
CA ASP A 126 -5.85 -7.08 13.88
C ASP A 126 -6.54 -7.25 12.52
N GLY A 127 -7.68 -7.93 12.55
CA GLY A 127 -8.51 -8.14 11.38
C GLY A 127 -7.85 -8.99 10.27
N PRO A 128 -8.46 -9.03 9.07
CA PRO A 128 -8.01 -9.87 7.97
C PRO A 128 -6.65 -9.49 7.38
N ASN A 129 -6.19 -8.24 7.58
CA ASN A 129 -4.92 -7.74 7.04
C ASN A 129 -3.86 -7.47 8.13
N PHE A 130 -4.10 -7.92 9.37
CA PHE A 130 -3.19 -7.74 10.52
C PHE A 130 -2.76 -6.29 10.75
N THR A 131 -3.72 -5.37 10.66
CA THR A 131 -3.53 -3.94 10.90
C THR A 131 -4.86 -3.30 11.29
N ASP A 132 -4.83 -2.47 12.34
CA ASP A 132 -5.95 -1.62 12.74
C ASP A 132 -6.05 -0.35 11.87
N ASN A 133 -5.14 -0.19 10.90
CA ASN A 133 -4.98 0.96 10.02
C ASN A 133 -4.75 2.30 10.76
N LYS A 134 -4.33 2.27 12.03
CA LYS A 134 -4.02 3.46 12.82
C LYS A 134 -2.53 3.69 12.91
N PHE A 135 -2.18 4.94 13.17
CA PHE A 135 -0.81 5.34 13.45
C PHE A 135 -0.55 5.25 14.93
N GLN A 136 0.55 4.58 15.27
CA GLN A 136 0.95 4.31 16.65
C GLN A 136 2.33 4.88 16.89
N ASN A 137 2.58 5.41 18.09
CA ASN A 137 3.94 5.68 18.52
C ASN A 137 4.56 4.37 19.00
N ILE A 138 5.50 3.86 18.23
CA ILE A 138 6.17 2.58 18.47
C ILE A 138 7.51 2.71 19.21
N GLY A 139 7.88 3.93 19.64
CA GLY A 139 9.06 4.17 20.48
C GLY A 139 10.41 3.96 19.80
N ILE A 140 10.45 3.82 18.46
CA ILE A 140 11.69 3.69 17.67
C ILE A 140 11.96 4.97 16.88
N GLY A 141 13.23 5.40 16.82
CA GLY A 141 13.69 6.38 15.83
C GLY A 141 13.22 7.83 15.99
N LEU A 142 13.01 8.31 17.23
CA LEU A 142 12.49 9.67 17.51
C LEU A 142 13.38 10.83 17.02
N GLN A 143 14.64 10.58 16.69
CA GLN A 143 15.60 11.64 16.31
C GLN A 143 15.54 11.97 14.81
N ASP A 144 15.34 10.99 13.92
CA ASP A 144 15.52 11.17 12.47
C ASP A 144 14.27 10.88 11.61
N ASP A 145 13.27 10.15 12.12
CA ASP A 145 12.00 9.94 11.41
C ASP A 145 10.83 10.56 12.17
N GLN A 146 10.36 11.70 11.67
CA GLN A 146 9.19 12.40 12.20
C GLN A 146 7.88 11.63 11.98
N GLY A 147 7.90 10.56 11.18
CA GLY A 147 6.75 9.73 10.88
C GLY A 147 5.58 10.56 10.37
N ARG A 148 4.40 10.28 10.90
CA ARG A 148 3.16 10.99 10.56
C ARG A 148 3.16 12.46 11.01
N SER A 149 3.97 12.87 11.98
CA SER A 149 3.99 14.27 12.45
C SER A 149 4.37 15.25 11.34
N SER A 150 5.19 14.81 10.38
CA SER A 150 5.59 15.58 9.20
C SER A 150 4.41 15.94 8.28
N THR A 151 3.37 15.11 8.25
CA THR A 151 2.16 15.29 7.42
C THR A 151 1.05 16.08 8.11
N HIS A 152 1.10 16.19 9.45
CA HIS A 152 0.06 16.84 10.29
C HIS A 152 0.52 18.16 10.92
N ARG A 153 1.55 18.82 10.39
CA ARG A 153 1.88 20.19 10.81
C ARG A 153 0.69 21.10 10.52
N ARG A 154 -0.16 21.33 11.53
CA ARG A 154 -1.13 22.41 11.56
C ARG A 154 -0.38 23.67 11.13
N ARG A 155 -0.79 24.28 10.02
CA ARG A 155 -0.47 25.68 9.74
C ARG A 155 -0.86 26.45 11.00
N LYS A 156 0.13 26.95 11.74
CA LYS A 156 -0.10 28.03 12.68
C LYS A 156 -0.35 29.30 11.88
#